data_AF-A0A454HKY7-F1
#
_entry.id   AF-A0A454HKY7-F1
#
_cell.length_a   1.000
_cell.length_b   1.000
_cell.length_c   1.000
_cell.angle_alpha   90.00
_cell.angle_beta   90.00
_cell.angle_gamma   90.00
#
_symmetry.space_group_name_H-M   'P 1'
#
loop_
_entity.id
_entity.type
_entity.pdbx_description
1 polymer ?
#
loop_
_entity_poly.entity_id
_entity_poly.type
_entity_poly.pdbx_seq_one_letter_code
_entity_poly.pdbx_strand_id
1 'polypeptide(L)'
;MENKNEAVIANYIEKMMGERRQKIFESDEYIQQDNGDLDYLEERYSSLKIPYVIRRVVDDYIACLESRDERYADISYVAGMGDAISLLTKMGMLNNQEQPLSINAE
;
A
#
# COMPACT_ATOMS: atom_id res chain seq x y z
N MET A 1 24.03 -8.15 10.27
CA MET A 1 24.24 -7.03 9.34
C MET A 1 23.17 -7.22 8.27
N GLU A 2 21.99 -6.62 8.46
CA GLU A 2 20.98 -6.56 7.39
C GLU A 2 21.69 -6.04 6.14
N ASN A 3 21.58 -6.80 5.05
CA ASN A 3 22.39 -6.58 3.87
C ASN A 3 21.95 -5.24 3.28
N LYS A 4 22.83 -4.23 3.27
CA LYS A 4 22.48 -2.85 2.84
C LYS A 4 21.70 -2.82 1.51
N ASN A 5 21.95 -3.78 0.64
CA ASN A 5 21.26 -3.97 -0.62
C ASN A 5 19.77 -4.30 -0.48
N GLU A 6 19.39 -5.14 0.49
CA GLU A 6 17.99 -5.48 0.78
C GLU A 6 17.21 -4.26 1.26
N ALA A 7 17.81 -3.45 2.14
CA ALA A 7 17.22 -2.21 2.61
C ALA A 7 17.02 -1.19 1.47
N VAL A 8 18.00 -1.07 0.56
CA VAL A 8 17.89 -0.19 -0.63
C VAL A 8 16.76 -0.66 -1.56
N ILE A 9 16.67 -1.97 -1.81
CA ILE A 9 15.62 -2.55 -2.66
C ILE A 9 14.23 -2.32 -2.04
N ALA A 10 14.09 -2.56 -0.72
CA ALA A 10 12.83 -2.35 0.00
C ALA A 10 12.36 -0.89 -0.11
N ASN A 11 13.25 0.07 0.14
CA ASN A 11 12.94 1.50 0.02
C ASN A 11 12.49 1.88 -1.41
N TYR A 12 13.11 1.29 -2.44
CA TYR A 12 12.74 1.56 -3.82
C TYR A 12 11.34 1.00 -4.15
N ILE A 13 11.03 -0.20 -3.68
CA ILE A 13 9.70 -0.81 -3.84
C ILE A 13 8.65 0.03 -3.11
N GLU A 14 8.92 0.46 -1.89
CA GLU A 14 8.02 1.34 -1.12
C GLU A 14 7.71 2.64 -1.85
N LYS A 15 8.75 3.30 -2.39
CA LYS A 15 8.58 4.49 -3.21
C LYS A 15 7.71 4.24 -4.44
N MET A 16 7.97 3.16 -5.19
CA MET A 16 7.15 2.81 -6.35
C MET A 16 5.70 2.51 -5.97
N MET A 17 5.46 1.81 -4.86
CA MET A 17 4.12 1.54 -4.33
C MET A 17 3.39 2.85 -4.01
N GLY A 18 4.04 3.78 -3.30
CA GLY A 18 3.48 5.09 -2.98
C GLY A 18 3.09 5.89 -4.23
N GLU A 19 4.00 5.99 -5.21
CA GLU A 19 3.73 6.69 -6.47
C GLU A 19 2.58 6.06 -7.27
N ARG A 20 2.44 4.73 -7.23
CA ARG A 20 1.34 4.03 -7.90
C ARG A 20 0.02 4.25 -7.18
N ARG A 21 -0.01 4.19 -5.84
CA ARG A 21 -1.20 4.50 -5.05
C ARG A 21 -1.70 5.91 -5.29
N GLN A 22 -0.80 6.89 -5.30
CA GLN A 22 -1.17 8.29 -5.58
C GLN A 22 -1.83 8.43 -6.96
N LYS A 23 -1.26 7.79 -7.99
CA LYS A 23 -1.86 7.81 -9.34
C LYS A 23 -3.24 7.15 -9.37
N ILE A 24 -3.43 6.03 -8.67
CA ILE A 24 -4.73 5.36 -8.58
C ILE A 24 -5.74 6.32 -7.92
N PHE A 25 -5.37 6.93 -6.80
CA PHE A 25 -6.20 7.91 -6.10
C PHE A 25 -6.60 9.10 -6.99
N GLU A 26 -5.69 9.57 -7.83
CA GLU A 26 -5.91 10.71 -8.75
C GLU A 26 -6.64 10.36 -10.05
N SER A 27 -6.76 9.08 -10.42
CA SER A 27 -7.28 8.68 -11.73
C SER A 27 -8.50 7.76 -11.69
N ASP A 28 -8.76 7.08 -10.57
CA ASP A 28 -9.91 6.20 -10.44
C ASP A 28 -11.14 6.99 -9.96
N GLU A 29 -12.13 7.12 -10.85
CA GLU A 29 -13.35 7.89 -10.59
C GLU A 29 -14.17 7.35 -9.41
N TYR A 30 -14.18 6.02 -9.21
CA TYR A 30 -14.90 5.41 -8.08
C TYR A 30 -14.22 5.76 -6.77
N ILE A 31 -12.89 5.66 -6.71
CA ILE A 31 -12.13 6.05 -5.51
C ILE A 31 -12.32 7.53 -5.20
N GLN A 32 -12.28 8.40 -6.21
CA GLN A 32 -12.52 9.84 -6.00
C GLN A 32 -13.90 10.13 -5.45
N GLN A 33 -14.92 9.47 -5.97
CA GLN A 33 -16.28 9.60 -5.47
C GLN A 33 -16.37 9.11 -4.01
N ASP A 34 -15.85 7.90 -3.73
CA ASP A 34 -15.88 7.31 -2.39
C ASP A 34 -15.15 8.20 -1.37
N ASN A 35 -14.04 8.85 -1.75
CA ASN A 35 -13.35 9.80 -0.87
C ASN A 35 -14.24 11.00 -0.51
N GLY A 36 -14.97 11.56 -1.49
CA GLY A 36 -15.91 12.63 -1.21
C GLY A 36 -17.08 12.19 -0.32
N ASP A 37 -17.55 10.95 -0.50
CA ASP A 37 -18.57 10.35 0.36
C ASP A 37 -18.04 10.12 1.79
N LEU A 38 -16.78 9.71 1.94
CA LEU A 38 -16.11 9.55 3.24
C LEU A 38 -15.98 10.88 3.97
N ASP A 39 -15.55 11.96 3.30
CA ASP A 39 -15.47 13.30 3.90
C ASP A 39 -16.83 13.74 4.48
N TYR A 40 -17.91 13.57 3.69
CA TYR A 40 -19.26 13.87 4.12
C TYR A 40 -19.73 13.01 5.30
N LEU A 41 -19.39 11.71 5.28
CA LEU A 41 -19.74 10.79 6.35
C LEU A 41 -18.99 11.10 7.65
N GLU A 42 -17.71 11.49 7.56
CA GLU A 42 -16.90 11.90 8.71
C GLU A 42 -17.46 13.15 9.39
N GLU A 43 -17.85 14.17 8.61
CA GLU A 43 -18.51 15.36 9.13
C GLU A 43 -19.82 15.01 9.86
N ARG A 44 -20.65 14.16 9.22
CA ARG A 44 -21.91 13.71 9.83
C ARG A 44 -21.66 12.95 11.11
N TYR A 45 -20.74 11.99 11.11
CA TYR A 45 -20.38 11.19 12.29
C TYR A 45 -19.89 12.08 13.44
N SER A 46 -19.04 13.06 13.14
CA SER A 46 -18.50 14.03 14.09
C SER A 46 -19.61 14.87 14.74
N SER A 47 -20.63 15.23 13.97
CA SER A 47 -21.79 16.02 14.45
C SER A 47 -22.76 15.26 15.36
N LEU A 48 -22.72 13.93 15.36
CA LEU A 48 -23.64 13.12 16.16
C LEU A 48 -23.42 13.34 17.66
N LYS A 49 -24.50 13.40 18.43
CA LYS A 49 -24.45 13.47 19.90
C LYS A 49 -24.24 12.08 20.51
N ILE A 50 -23.09 11.47 20.21
CA ILE A 50 -22.71 10.14 20.72
C ILE A 50 -21.92 10.32 22.03
N PRO A 51 -22.25 9.59 23.10
CA PRO A 51 -21.43 9.56 24.31
C PRO A 51 -19.98 9.17 24.00
N TYR A 52 -19.01 9.84 24.62
CA TYR A 52 -17.58 9.65 24.35
C TYR A 52 -17.14 8.17 24.34
N VAL A 53 -17.58 7.38 25.32
CA VAL A 53 -17.20 5.96 25.43
C VAL A 53 -17.64 5.16 24.21
N ILE A 54 -18.83 5.44 23.67
CA ILE A 54 -19.34 4.76 22.47
C ILE A 54 -18.59 5.23 21.23
N ARG A 55 -18.37 6.55 21.11
CA ARG A 55 -17.59 7.13 20.01
C ARG A 55 -16.19 6.54 19.96
N ARG A 56 -15.51 6.43 21.10
CA ARG A 56 -14.16 5.85 21.21
C ARG A 56 -14.10 4.42 20.68
N VAL A 57 -15.10 3.58 21.00
CA VAL A 57 -15.16 2.19 20.50
C VAL A 57 -15.30 2.16 18.97
N VAL A 58 -16.11 3.05 18.41
CA VAL A 58 -16.30 3.12 16.95
C VAL A 58 -15.04 3.65 16.27
N ASP A 59 -14.42 4.70 16.80
CA ASP A 59 -13.18 5.28 16.27
C ASP A 59 -12.05 4.24 16.27
N ASP A 60 -11.88 3.51 17.39
CA ASP A 60 -10.87 2.46 17.49
C ASP A 60 -11.14 1.30 16.53
N TYR A 61 -12.41 0.94 16.32
CA TYR A 61 -12.78 -0.08 15.34
C TYR A 61 -12.46 0.35 13.90
N ILE A 62 -12.77 1.60 13.52
CA ILE A 62 -12.46 2.16 12.20
C ILE A 62 -10.95 2.19 11.99
N ALA A 63 -10.19 2.73 12.96
CA ALA A 63 -8.73 2.77 12.88
C ALA A 63 -8.10 1.37 12.75
N CYS A 64 -8.66 0.37 13.44
CA CYS A 64 -8.23 -1.02 13.28
C CYS A 64 -8.54 -1.60 11.90
N LEU A 65 -9.69 -1.25 11.30
CA LEU A 65 -10.02 -1.66 9.93
C LEU A 65 -9.07 -1.03 8.93
N GLU A 66 -8.86 0.28 9.00
CA GLU A 66 -7.99 1.05 8.08
C GLU A 66 -6.55 0.54 8.14
N SER A 67 -5.97 0.42 9.35
CA SER A 67 -4.61 -0.08 9.53
C SER A 67 -4.42 -1.52 9.06
N ARG A 68 -5.44 -2.38 9.24
CA ARG A 68 -5.43 -3.75 8.71
C ARG A 68 -5.47 -3.73 7.18
N ASP A 69 -6.35 -2.95 6.58
CA ASP A 69 -6.58 -2.94 5.13
C ASP A 69 -5.39 -2.31 4.40
N GLU A 70 -4.78 -1.26 4.94
CA GLU A 70 -3.50 -0.70 4.47
C GLU A 70 -2.41 -1.78 4.48
N ARG A 71 -2.26 -2.49 5.61
CA ARG A 71 -1.23 -3.53 5.73
C ARG A 71 -1.48 -4.72 4.80
N TYR A 72 -2.74 -5.10 4.61
CA TYR A 72 -3.12 -6.15 3.67
C TYR A 72 -2.83 -5.74 2.22
N ALA A 73 -3.11 -4.49 1.85
CA ALA A 73 -2.80 -3.96 0.52
C ALA A 73 -1.30 -3.99 0.22
N ASP A 74 -0.46 -3.57 1.18
CA ASP A 74 1.01 -3.65 1.06
C ASP A 74 1.50 -5.07 0.81
N ILE A 75 1.07 -6.01 1.66
CA ILE A 75 1.50 -7.41 1.55
C ILE A 75 1.01 -8.00 0.23
N SER A 76 -0.22 -7.71 -0.18
CA SER A 76 -0.79 -8.19 -1.44
C SER A 76 -0.03 -7.65 -2.65
N TYR A 77 0.40 -6.38 -2.63
CA TYR A 77 1.22 -5.79 -3.69
C TYR A 77 2.55 -6.55 -3.83
N VAL A 78 3.28 -6.71 -2.72
CA VAL A 78 4.59 -7.37 -2.71
C VAL A 78 4.47 -8.84 -3.12
N ALA A 79 3.46 -9.55 -2.61
CA ALA A 79 3.16 -10.93 -2.99
C ALA A 79 2.84 -11.04 -4.49
N GLY A 80 1.99 -10.16 -5.02
CA GLY A 80 1.65 -10.12 -6.44
C GLY A 80 2.85 -9.86 -7.35
N MET A 81 3.79 -8.99 -6.94
CA MET A 81 5.06 -8.84 -7.65
C MET A 81 5.86 -10.14 -7.66
N GLY A 82 5.97 -10.81 -6.51
CA GLY A 82 6.65 -12.10 -6.38
C GLY A 82 6.04 -13.17 -7.29
N ASP A 83 4.71 -13.26 -7.33
CA ASP A 83 3.97 -14.18 -8.19
C ASP A 83 4.21 -13.89 -9.68
N ALA A 84 4.20 -12.61 -10.07
CA ALA A 84 4.49 -12.20 -11.44
C ALA A 84 5.93 -12.54 -11.86
N ILE A 85 6.93 -12.26 -11.01
CA ILE A 85 8.33 -12.62 -11.27
C ILE A 85 8.49 -14.14 -11.38
N SER A 86 7.86 -14.89 -10.48
CA SER A 86 7.86 -16.36 -10.49
C SER A 86 7.27 -16.91 -11.79
N LEU A 87 6.14 -16.36 -12.25
CA LEU A 87 5.53 -16.72 -13.52
C LEU A 87 6.44 -16.42 -14.70
N LEU A 88 6.97 -15.20 -14.82
CA LEU A 88 7.84 -14.80 -15.92
C LEU A 88 9.13 -15.62 -15.98
N THR A 89 9.69 -15.97 -14.81
CA THR A 89 10.85 -16.86 -14.71
C THR A 89 10.51 -18.26 -15.22
N LYS A 90 9.38 -18.84 -14.81
CA LYS A 90 8.91 -20.15 -15.31
C LYS A 90 8.64 -20.16 -16.81
N MET A 91 8.24 -19.01 -17.37
CA MET A 91 8.05 -18.82 -18.81
C MET A 91 9.36 -18.59 -19.57
N GLY A 92 10.51 -18.53 -18.89
CA GLY A 92 11.80 -18.25 -19.52
C GLY A 92 11.95 -16.82 -20.04
N MET A 93 11.12 -15.89 -19.56
CA MET A 93 11.14 -14.48 -19.98
C MET A 93 12.12 -13.63 -19.17
N LEU A 94 12.50 -14.10 -17.98
CA LEU A 94 13.55 -13.53 -17.16
C LEU A 94 14.75 -14.49 -17.20
N ASN A 95 15.84 -14.07 -17.85
CA ASN A 95 17.07 -14.87 -17.94
C ASN A 95 17.85 -14.78 -16.62
N ASN A 96 18.22 -15.94 -16.07
CA ASN A 96 19.28 -16.04 -15.06
C ASN A 96 20.65 -15.81 -15.74
N GLN A 97 20.93 -14.59 -16.20
CA GLN A 97 22.30 -14.18 -16.42
C GLN A 97 22.72 -13.40 -15.17
N GLU A 98 23.62 -13.99 -14.39
CA GLU A 98 24.35 -13.33 -13.32
C GLU A 98 25.13 -12.12 -13.89
N GLN A 99 24.44 -11.01 -14.14
CA GLN A 99 25.10 -9.72 -14.21
C GLN A 99 24.98 -9.09 -12.83
N PRO A 100 26.09 -8.94 -12.08
CA PRO A 100 26.04 -8.29 -10.79
C PRO A 100 25.52 -6.86 -10.99
N LEU A 101 24.45 -6.51 -10.27
CA LEU A 101 23.94 -5.15 -10.19
C LEU A 101 25.07 -4.25 -9.66
N SER A 102 25.75 -3.53 -10.56
CA SER A 102 26.65 -2.45 -10.18
C SER A 102 25.80 -1.25 -9.76
N ILE A 103 25.37 -1.22 -8.50
CA ILE A 103 24.74 -0.06 -7.92
C ILE A 103 25.88 0.88 -7.51
N ASN A 104 26.19 1.86 -8.36
CA ASN A 104 27.05 2.97 -7.98
C ASN A 104 26.30 3.82 -6.96
N ALA A 105 26.72 3.75 -5.70
CA ALA A 105 26.32 4.71 -4.69
C ALA A 105 27.15 5.99 -4.89
N GLU A 106 26.52 7.02 -5.46
CA GLU A 106 26.93 8.42 -5.29
C GLU A 106 26.02 9.10 -4.26
#